data_AF-B5JSW8-F1
#
_entry.id   AF-B5JSW8-F1
#
_cell.length_a   1.000
_cell.length_b   1.000
_cell.length_c   1.000
_cell.angle_alpha   90.00
_cell.angle_beta   90.00
_cell.angle_gamma   90.00
#
_symmetry.space_group_name_H-M   'P 1'
#
loop_
_entity.id
_entity.type
_entity.pdbx_description
1 polymer ?
#
loop_
_entity_poly.entity_id
_entity_poly.type
_entity_poly.pdbx_seq_one_letter_code
_entity_poly.pdbx_strand_id
1 'polypeptide(L)'
;MHDMAKDLLIELGTEELPPKALKTLSNAFSASIIEQLETAQLKGEGSESFAAPRRLALLLKAVPEEQGDQVIKRTGPAVQAAFDEDGNPTKAAEGFARSCGVSVDEVSRIQDGKVEKLYYEVQKPGLSLSALLPEIIEKALTALPIPKRMRWGDNDYQFVRPVQWLVTLHGDRVLPMEIMGQSASADTQGHRFHAPGPLRLTRADEYAAVLRERGKVEPSFDARRARIEEQVHAEAKALGGKAVIDPSLLDEVTALVEWPVAVAGHFEQRFLDVPQEALITTMEDNQKYFAVLDDNGQLMPHFITIANIESRNVKLLREGNERVIRPRFADAEFFWNQDRKHRLEDNNDALKKIVFQKKLGTVYDKPNASPSSHETLLSNWATTSIAPNGQGSCAKPISPRRWCWNSIPCRA
;
A
#
# COMPACT_ATOMS: atom_id res chain seq x y z
N MET A 1 -4.68 -25.81 -32.04
CA MET A 1 -4.84 -25.99 -30.58
C MET A 1 -3.91 -25.01 -29.85
N HIS A 2 -4.05 -23.71 -30.09
CA HIS A 2 -3.25 -22.65 -29.46
C HIS A 2 -4.16 -21.86 -28.52
N ASP A 3 -4.54 -22.50 -27.41
CA ASP A 3 -5.12 -21.78 -26.28
C ASP A 3 -4.56 -22.43 -25.02
N MET A 4 -3.39 -21.94 -24.58
CA MET A 4 -2.72 -22.41 -23.38
C MET A 4 -2.80 -21.32 -22.30
N ALA A 5 -4.01 -20.80 -22.08
CA ALA A 5 -4.29 -19.98 -20.92
C ALA A 5 -3.99 -20.79 -19.65
N LYS A 6 -3.16 -20.24 -18.76
CA LYS A 6 -2.77 -20.85 -17.48
C LYS A 6 -2.78 -19.80 -16.38
N ASP A 7 -2.83 -20.23 -15.14
CA ASP A 7 -2.77 -19.33 -14.00
C ASP A 7 -1.40 -18.65 -13.90
N LEU A 8 -1.38 -17.33 -13.73
CA LEU A 8 -0.16 -16.54 -13.55
C LEU A 8 -0.04 -16.10 -12.09
N LEU A 9 1.02 -16.52 -11.42
CA LEU A 9 1.39 -16.05 -10.09
C LEU A 9 2.54 -15.05 -10.20
N ILE A 10 2.41 -13.93 -9.49
CA ILE A 10 3.48 -12.96 -9.27
C ILE A 10 3.56 -12.70 -7.77
N GLU A 11 4.71 -12.98 -7.14
CA GLU A 11 5.00 -12.63 -5.75
C GLU A 11 6.25 -11.77 -5.67
N LEU A 12 6.14 -10.63 -5.01
CA LEU A 12 7.26 -9.83 -4.56
C LEU A 12 7.48 -10.01 -3.06
N GLY A 13 8.53 -10.73 -2.71
CA GLY A 13 8.98 -10.92 -1.35
C GLY A 13 9.86 -9.78 -0.86
N THR A 14 9.63 -9.30 0.35
CA THR A 14 10.30 -8.11 0.91
C THR A 14 10.62 -8.27 2.39
N GLU A 15 11.43 -7.37 2.92
CA GLU A 15 11.43 -7.08 4.36
C GLU A 15 10.08 -6.48 4.82
N GLU A 16 9.86 -6.41 6.13
CA GLU A 16 8.57 -6.00 6.71
C GLU A 16 8.06 -4.65 6.19
N LEU A 17 6.98 -4.72 5.40
CA LEU A 17 6.26 -3.62 4.81
C LEU A 17 5.55 -2.80 5.90
N PRO A 18 5.41 -1.47 5.72
CA PRO A 18 4.71 -0.64 6.69
C PRO A 18 3.25 -1.11 6.86
N PRO A 19 2.81 -1.47 8.08
CA PRO A 19 1.49 -2.08 8.31
C PRO A 19 0.33 -1.23 7.77
N LYS A 20 0.36 0.07 8.05
CA LYS A 20 -0.66 1.03 7.61
C LYS A 20 -0.74 1.21 6.09
N ALA A 21 0.28 0.79 5.33
CA ALA A 21 0.32 0.92 3.89
C ALA A 21 0.06 -0.41 3.16
N LEU A 22 0.16 -1.56 3.84
CA LEU A 22 0.18 -2.88 3.21
C LEU A 22 -1.02 -3.12 2.29
N LYS A 23 -2.23 -2.89 2.78
CA LYS A 23 -3.48 -3.11 2.02
C LYS A 23 -3.56 -2.19 0.79
N THR A 24 -3.23 -0.91 0.97
CA THR A 24 -3.19 0.07 -0.13
C THR A 24 -2.15 -0.31 -1.19
N LEU A 25 -0.97 -0.76 -0.78
CA LEU A 25 0.09 -1.20 -1.69
C LEU A 25 -0.33 -2.47 -2.45
N SER A 26 -0.95 -3.44 -1.79
CA SER A 26 -1.47 -4.66 -2.43
C SER A 26 -2.54 -4.35 -3.48
N ASN A 27 -3.49 -3.48 -3.15
CA ASN A 27 -4.54 -3.08 -4.08
C ASN A 27 -3.97 -2.33 -5.29
N ALA A 28 -3.05 -1.38 -5.07
CA ALA A 28 -2.41 -0.64 -6.16
C ALA A 28 -1.54 -1.53 -7.06
N PHE A 29 -0.78 -2.45 -6.46
CA PHE A 29 0.03 -3.43 -7.19
C PHE A 29 -0.85 -4.32 -8.07
N SER A 30 -1.91 -4.87 -7.49
CA SER A 30 -2.81 -5.79 -8.19
C SER A 30 -3.55 -5.08 -9.32
N ALA A 31 -4.14 -3.93 -9.04
CA ALA A 31 -4.89 -3.15 -10.03
C ALA A 31 -4.01 -2.73 -11.21
N SER A 32 -2.78 -2.27 -10.94
CA SER A 32 -1.86 -1.85 -12.00
C SER A 32 -1.40 -3.01 -12.87
N ILE A 33 -1.17 -4.20 -12.32
CA ILE A 33 -0.81 -5.37 -13.13
C ILE A 33 -2.00 -5.81 -14.00
N ILE A 34 -3.21 -5.87 -13.42
CA ILE A 34 -4.43 -6.24 -14.14
C ILE A 34 -4.65 -5.29 -15.32
N GLU A 35 -4.65 -3.98 -15.08
CA GLU A 35 -4.85 -2.96 -16.12
C GLU A 35 -3.83 -3.07 -17.26
N GLN A 36 -2.58 -3.34 -16.91
CA GLN A 36 -1.51 -3.45 -17.90
C GLN A 36 -1.59 -4.74 -18.73
N LEU A 37 -1.98 -5.86 -18.11
CA LEU A 37 -2.24 -7.11 -18.85
C LEU A 37 -3.45 -6.95 -19.77
N GLU A 38 -4.52 -6.26 -19.32
CA GLU A 38 -5.66 -5.94 -20.17
C GLU A 38 -5.26 -5.06 -21.37
N THR A 39 -4.45 -4.04 -21.13
CA THR A 39 -3.89 -3.17 -22.18
C THR A 39 -3.03 -3.96 -23.17
N ALA A 40 -2.28 -4.94 -22.67
CA ALA A 40 -1.50 -5.87 -23.47
C ALA A 40 -2.33 -6.98 -24.14
N GLN A 41 -3.67 -6.96 -23.99
CA GLN A 41 -4.57 -7.99 -24.53
C GLN A 41 -4.28 -9.41 -24.00
N LEU A 42 -3.70 -9.50 -22.80
CA LEU A 42 -3.39 -10.72 -22.04
C LEU A 42 -4.30 -10.87 -20.83
N LYS A 43 -5.58 -10.50 -21.00
CA LYS A 43 -6.57 -10.52 -19.92
C LYS A 43 -6.88 -11.97 -19.51
N GLY A 44 -6.83 -12.24 -18.21
CA GLY A 44 -7.31 -13.48 -17.61
C GLY A 44 -8.79 -13.44 -17.20
N GLU A 45 -9.28 -14.53 -16.62
CA GLU A 45 -10.69 -14.71 -16.23
C GLU A 45 -11.00 -14.31 -14.78
N GLY A 46 -9.97 -14.07 -13.97
CA GLY A 46 -10.14 -13.73 -12.56
C GLY A 46 -8.82 -13.38 -11.89
N SER A 47 -8.89 -12.85 -10.68
CA SER A 47 -7.70 -12.50 -9.90
C SER A 47 -7.93 -12.66 -8.41
N GLU A 48 -6.88 -13.03 -7.69
CA GLU A 48 -6.84 -13.08 -6.23
C GLU A 48 -5.56 -12.38 -5.74
N SER A 49 -5.74 -11.35 -4.92
CA SER A 49 -4.65 -10.59 -4.33
C SER A 49 -4.29 -11.13 -2.95
N PHE A 50 -2.99 -11.22 -2.70
CA PHE A 50 -2.43 -11.66 -1.43
C PHE A 50 -1.50 -10.60 -0.86
N ALA A 51 -1.53 -10.44 0.46
CA ALA A 51 -0.68 -9.48 1.15
C ALA A 51 -0.37 -9.95 2.57
N ALA A 52 0.91 -9.98 2.90
CA ALA A 52 1.40 -10.26 4.24
C ALA A 52 2.54 -9.30 4.59
N PRO A 53 2.96 -9.20 5.86
CA PRO A 53 4.02 -8.28 6.28
C PRO A 53 5.25 -8.28 5.36
N ARG A 54 5.59 -9.41 4.74
CA ARG A 54 6.79 -9.59 3.91
C ARG A 54 6.50 -9.87 2.44
N ARG A 55 5.27 -9.70 1.95
CA ARG A 55 4.93 -10.03 0.56
C ARG A 55 3.74 -9.25 0.00
N LEU A 56 3.82 -8.99 -1.30
CA LEU A 56 2.70 -8.66 -2.15
C LEU A 56 2.61 -9.75 -3.22
N ALA A 57 1.44 -10.32 -3.45
CA ALA A 57 1.25 -11.32 -4.49
C ALA A 57 -0.09 -11.15 -5.21
N LEU A 58 -0.11 -11.61 -6.45
CA LEU A 58 -1.28 -11.64 -7.30
C LEU A 58 -1.30 -12.97 -8.05
N LEU A 59 -2.43 -13.69 -7.94
CA LEU A 59 -2.73 -14.85 -8.76
C LEU A 59 -3.81 -14.46 -9.77
N LEU A 60 -3.52 -14.58 -11.05
CA LEU A 60 -4.44 -14.33 -12.15
C LEU A 60 -4.84 -15.67 -12.77
N LYS A 61 -6.12 -15.84 -13.07
CA LYS A 61 -6.66 -17.09 -13.63
C LYS A 61 -6.65 -17.04 -15.15
N ALA A 62 -6.29 -18.15 -15.79
CA ALA A 62 -6.38 -18.33 -17.24
C ALA A 62 -5.76 -17.16 -18.05
N VAL A 63 -4.52 -16.78 -17.76
CA VAL A 63 -3.77 -15.77 -18.53
C VAL A 63 -3.20 -16.41 -19.79
N PRO A 64 -3.40 -15.85 -20.99
CA PRO A 64 -2.80 -16.35 -22.23
C PRO A 64 -1.25 -16.30 -22.20
N GLU A 65 -0.60 -17.25 -22.86
CA GLU A 65 0.88 -17.27 -22.97
C GLU A 65 1.42 -16.23 -23.95
N GLU A 66 0.59 -15.81 -24.91
CA GLU A 66 0.96 -14.90 -25.98
C GLU A 66 -0.17 -13.93 -26.29
N GLN A 67 0.22 -12.71 -26.66
CA GLN A 67 -0.69 -11.73 -27.19
C GLN A 67 -1.17 -12.19 -28.59
N GLY A 68 -2.42 -11.88 -28.95
CA GLY A 68 -2.87 -12.04 -30.32
C GLY A 68 -2.11 -11.14 -31.30
N ASP A 69 -1.98 -11.59 -32.54
CA ASP A 69 -1.37 -10.79 -33.61
C ASP A 69 -2.11 -9.46 -33.80
N GLN A 70 -1.35 -8.39 -33.98
CA GLN A 70 -1.91 -7.06 -34.20
C GLN A 70 -1.84 -6.68 -35.66
N VAL A 71 -2.95 -6.18 -36.20
CA VAL A 71 -2.97 -5.49 -37.50
C VAL A 71 -2.85 -4.00 -37.25
N ILE A 72 -1.68 -3.44 -37.50
CA ILE A 72 -1.43 -2.00 -37.37
C ILE A 72 -1.65 -1.35 -38.72
N LYS A 73 -2.68 -0.53 -38.81
CA LYS A 73 -2.96 0.26 -40.00
C LYS A 73 -2.17 1.56 -39.98
N ARG A 74 -1.32 1.75 -40.98
CA ARG A 74 -0.58 2.99 -41.20
C ARG A 74 -1.20 3.75 -42.35
N THR A 75 -1.56 5.01 -42.12
CA THR A 75 -2.09 5.91 -43.14
C THR A 75 -0.99 6.83 -43.65
N GLY A 76 -0.89 6.93 -44.97
CA GLY A 76 0.06 7.76 -45.70
C GLY A 76 -0.58 9.04 -46.26
N PRO A 77 0.10 9.70 -47.21
CA PRO A 77 -0.39 10.93 -47.84
C PRO A 77 -1.67 10.67 -48.66
N ALA A 78 -2.39 11.76 -48.97
CA ALA A 78 -3.52 11.72 -49.90
C ALA A 78 -3.07 11.22 -51.27
N VAL A 79 -3.92 10.47 -51.98
CA VAL A 79 -3.61 9.89 -53.30
C VAL A 79 -3.22 10.99 -54.29
N GLN A 80 -3.87 12.15 -54.23
CA GLN A 80 -3.55 13.33 -55.04
C GLN A 80 -2.13 13.91 -54.79
N ALA A 81 -1.55 13.67 -53.61
CA ALA A 81 -0.18 14.07 -53.28
C ALA A 81 0.82 12.91 -53.42
N ALA A 82 0.31 11.69 -53.58
CA ALA A 82 1.09 10.47 -53.67
C ALA A 82 1.51 10.14 -55.10
N PHE A 83 0.74 10.58 -56.10
CA PHE A 83 1.02 10.37 -57.52
C PHE A 83 1.00 11.71 -58.26
N ASP A 84 1.90 11.88 -59.23
CA ASP A 84 1.89 13.04 -60.11
C ASP A 84 0.87 12.91 -61.25
N GLU A 85 0.81 13.93 -62.13
CA GLU A 85 -0.14 13.97 -63.26
C GLU A 85 0.07 12.83 -64.28
N ASP A 86 1.28 12.26 -64.33
CA ASP A 86 1.66 11.13 -65.19
C ASP A 86 1.41 9.77 -64.51
N GLY A 87 0.95 9.77 -63.26
CA GLY A 87 0.69 8.57 -62.46
C GLY A 87 1.92 7.97 -61.79
N ASN A 88 3.07 8.67 -61.79
CA ASN A 88 4.28 8.19 -61.13
C ASN A 88 4.26 8.50 -59.63
N PRO A 89 4.83 7.61 -58.78
CA PRO A 89 4.97 7.86 -57.36
C PRO A 89 5.76 9.13 -57.06
N THR A 90 5.21 10.00 -56.21
CA THR A 90 5.96 11.15 -55.70
C THR A 90 6.91 10.72 -54.56
N LYS A 91 7.85 11.59 -54.19
CA LYS A 91 8.71 11.39 -53.02
C LYS A 91 7.93 11.13 -51.72
N ALA A 92 6.69 11.62 -51.62
CA ALA A 92 5.83 11.39 -50.46
C ALA A 92 5.32 9.94 -50.41
N ALA A 93 4.92 9.38 -51.56
CA ALA A 93 4.53 7.97 -51.66
C ALA A 93 5.71 7.04 -51.43
N GLU A 94 6.86 7.33 -52.05
CA GLU A 94 8.09 6.56 -51.86
C GLU A 94 8.57 6.60 -50.40
N GLY A 95 8.51 7.78 -49.76
CA GLY A 95 8.87 7.95 -48.36
C GLY A 95 7.94 7.17 -47.43
N PHE A 96 6.63 7.15 -47.71
CA PHE A 96 5.67 6.38 -46.94
C PHE A 96 5.89 4.87 -47.08
N ALA A 97 6.03 4.38 -48.32
CA ALA A 97 6.30 2.96 -48.60
C ALA A 97 7.59 2.50 -47.94
N ARG A 98 8.68 3.27 -48.09
CA ARG A 98 9.97 3.01 -47.42
C ARG A 98 9.84 2.98 -45.90
N SER A 99 9.06 3.87 -45.31
CA SER A 99 8.83 3.86 -43.86
C SER A 99 8.07 2.62 -43.39
N CYS A 100 7.30 1.98 -44.27
CA CYS A 100 6.58 0.73 -44.02
C CYS A 100 7.40 -0.51 -44.40
N GLY A 101 8.60 -0.34 -44.96
CA GLY A 101 9.47 -1.45 -45.37
C GLY A 101 9.03 -2.16 -46.65
N VAL A 102 8.12 -1.56 -47.43
CA VAL A 102 7.54 -2.13 -48.65
C VAL A 102 7.74 -1.21 -49.85
N SER A 103 7.45 -1.73 -51.04
CA SER A 103 7.41 -0.98 -52.29
C SER A 103 6.11 -0.16 -52.41
N VAL A 104 6.07 0.80 -53.36
CA VAL A 104 4.87 1.65 -53.56
C VAL A 104 3.70 0.86 -54.17
N ASP A 105 4.00 -0.24 -54.87
CA ASP A 105 3.00 -1.16 -55.42
C ASP A 105 2.33 -2.03 -54.36
N GLU A 106 2.95 -2.18 -53.19
CA GLU A 106 2.40 -2.94 -52.05
C GLU A 106 1.52 -2.09 -51.12
N VAL A 107 1.44 -0.77 -51.31
CA VAL A 107 0.57 0.10 -50.51
C VAL A 107 -0.81 0.24 -51.14
N SER A 108 -1.85 0.06 -50.32
CA SER A 108 -3.24 0.11 -50.75
C SER A 108 -3.83 1.52 -50.60
N ARG A 109 -5.04 1.75 -51.12
CA ARG A 109 -5.76 3.02 -50.99
C ARG A 109 -6.99 2.88 -50.11
N ILE A 110 -7.25 3.85 -49.26
CA ILE A 110 -8.44 3.88 -48.42
C ILE A 110 -9.13 5.23 -48.45
N GLN A 111 -10.46 5.19 -48.44
CA GLN A 111 -11.30 6.35 -48.23
C GLN A 111 -11.25 6.79 -46.75
N ASP A 112 -10.65 7.94 -46.46
CA ASP A 112 -10.63 8.56 -45.13
C ASP A 112 -11.45 9.86 -45.18
N GLY A 113 -12.75 9.72 -44.91
CA GLY A 113 -13.72 10.80 -45.10
C GLY A 113 -13.90 11.16 -46.58
N LYS A 114 -13.62 12.42 -46.93
CA LYS A 114 -13.71 12.92 -48.32
C LYS A 114 -12.41 12.75 -49.13
N VAL A 115 -11.33 12.26 -48.50
CA VAL A 115 -10.01 12.20 -49.12
C VAL A 115 -9.55 10.75 -49.20
N GLU A 116 -9.15 10.31 -50.39
CA GLU A 116 -8.50 9.01 -50.57
C GLU A 116 -7.03 9.13 -50.15
N LYS A 117 -6.55 8.22 -49.30
CA LYS A 117 -5.17 8.18 -48.80
C LYS A 117 -4.52 6.84 -49.08
N LEU A 118 -3.20 6.83 -49.19
CA LEU A 118 -2.45 5.58 -49.12
C LEU A 118 -2.57 4.97 -47.72
N TYR A 119 -2.60 3.65 -47.63
CA TYR A 119 -2.50 2.91 -46.37
C TYR A 119 -1.75 1.60 -46.55
N TYR A 120 -1.18 1.11 -45.45
CA TYR A 120 -0.56 -0.19 -45.39
C TYR A 120 -0.92 -0.86 -44.07
N GLU A 121 -1.26 -2.14 -44.10
CA GLU A 121 -1.52 -2.96 -42.93
C GLU A 121 -0.26 -3.76 -42.61
N VAL A 122 0.36 -3.44 -41.47
CA VAL A 122 1.48 -4.21 -40.94
C VAL A 122 0.90 -5.25 -39.99
N GLN A 123 1.10 -6.53 -40.29
CA GLN A 123 0.92 -7.58 -39.30
C GLN A 123 2.12 -7.57 -38.35
N LYS A 124 1.87 -7.24 -37.09
CA LYS A 124 2.86 -7.33 -36.02
C LYS A 124 2.57 -8.59 -35.22
N PRO A 125 3.49 -9.57 -35.19
CA PRO A 125 3.29 -10.77 -34.39
C PRO A 125 3.11 -10.38 -32.92
N GLY A 126 2.24 -11.12 -32.24
CA GLY A 126 2.06 -10.99 -30.80
C GLY A 126 3.37 -11.15 -30.03
N LEU A 127 3.46 -10.51 -28.87
CA LEU A 127 4.56 -10.72 -27.94
C LEU A 127 4.15 -11.77 -26.90
N SER A 128 5.12 -12.57 -26.45
CA SER A 128 4.87 -13.53 -25.38
C SER A 128 4.68 -12.82 -24.03
N LEU A 129 3.90 -13.43 -23.14
CA LEU A 129 3.75 -13.00 -21.75
C LEU A 129 5.13 -12.83 -21.08
N SER A 130 6.05 -13.78 -21.32
CA SER A 130 7.41 -13.70 -20.77
C SER A 130 8.20 -12.47 -21.22
N ALA A 131 7.93 -11.95 -22.42
CA ALA A 131 8.59 -10.75 -22.94
C ALA A 131 7.97 -9.45 -22.39
N LEU A 132 6.66 -9.46 -22.13
CA LEU A 132 5.90 -8.29 -21.68
C LEU A 132 5.89 -8.11 -20.16
N LEU A 133 5.87 -9.21 -19.42
CA LEU A 133 5.67 -9.22 -17.97
C LEU A 133 6.70 -8.43 -17.16
N PRO A 134 8.01 -8.39 -17.52
CA PRO A 134 8.98 -7.58 -16.78
C PRO A 134 8.61 -6.09 -16.76
N GLU A 135 8.30 -5.51 -17.91
CA GLU A 135 7.90 -4.10 -18.03
C GLU A 135 6.59 -3.81 -17.29
N ILE A 136 5.64 -4.78 -17.33
CA ILE A 136 4.37 -4.68 -16.61
C ILE A 136 4.60 -4.58 -15.10
N ILE A 137 5.45 -5.46 -14.55
CA ILE A 137 5.77 -5.46 -13.12
C ILE A 137 6.52 -4.17 -12.75
N GLU A 138 7.50 -3.74 -13.53
CA GLU A 138 8.25 -2.51 -13.27
C GLU A 138 7.37 -1.26 -13.23
N LYS A 139 6.43 -1.14 -14.18
CA LYS A 139 5.43 -0.08 -14.19
C LYS A 139 4.53 -0.14 -12.97
N ALA A 140 4.09 -1.33 -12.56
CA ALA A 140 3.26 -1.48 -11.36
C ALA A 140 4.00 -1.06 -10.08
N LEU A 141 5.28 -1.46 -9.95
CA LEU A 141 6.13 -1.04 -8.83
C LEU A 141 6.38 0.48 -8.83
N THR A 142 6.54 1.07 -10.01
CA THR A 142 6.72 2.50 -10.18
C THR A 142 5.46 3.29 -9.84
N ALA A 143 4.28 2.75 -10.11
CA ALA A 143 2.99 3.39 -9.83
C ALA A 143 2.56 3.32 -8.36
N LEU A 144 3.24 2.54 -7.51
CA LEU A 144 2.81 2.38 -6.12
C LEU A 144 2.83 3.70 -5.32
N PRO A 145 1.80 3.93 -4.48
CA PRO A 145 1.67 5.13 -3.65
C PRO A 145 2.60 5.05 -2.41
N ILE A 146 3.92 5.08 -2.64
CA ILE A 146 4.93 4.99 -1.60
C ILE A 146 5.34 6.40 -1.17
N PRO A 147 5.02 6.84 0.07
CA PRO A 147 5.30 8.20 0.52
C PRO A 147 6.80 8.50 0.64
N LYS A 148 7.60 7.47 0.94
CA LYS A 148 9.05 7.58 1.02
C LYS A 148 9.69 6.29 0.52
N ARG A 149 10.37 6.38 -0.62
CA ARG A 149 11.16 5.27 -1.16
C ARG A 149 12.52 5.22 -0.49
N MET A 150 13.07 4.02 -0.40
CA MET A 150 14.38 3.73 0.16
C MET A 150 15.24 3.07 -0.90
N ARG A 151 16.53 3.42 -0.91
CA ARG A 151 17.58 2.74 -1.68
C ARG A 151 18.38 1.87 -0.73
N TRP A 152 18.85 0.70 -1.19
CA TRP A 152 19.65 -0.22 -0.39
C TRP A 152 20.79 -0.83 -1.20
N GLY A 153 21.86 -1.21 -0.50
CA GLY A 153 23.10 -1.68 -1.13
C GLY A 153 23.72 -0.61 -2.02
N ASP A 154 24.44 -1.06 -3.04
CA ASP A 154 25.10 -0.21 -4.04
C ASP A 154 24.25 -0.01 -5.31
N ASN A 155 22.98 -0.45 -5.29
CA ASN A 155 22.08 -0.40 -6.44
C ASN A 155 21.19 0.84 -6.40
N ASP A 156 20.68 1.27 -7.56
CA ASP A 156 19.76 2.40 -7.68
C ASP A 156 18.27 2.04 -7.52
N TYR A 157 17.97 0.79 -7.19
CA TYR A 157 16.59 0.35 -6.92
C TYR A 157 15.98 1.11 -5.76
N GLN A 158 14.71 1.51 -5.93
CA GLN A 158 13.96 2.26 -4.94
C GLN A 158 12.61 1.62 -4.68
N PHE A 159 12.40 1.19 -3.43
CA PHE A 159 11.15 0.57 -2.98
C PHE A 159 10.88 0.95 -1.52
N VAL A 160 9.72 0.56 -0.98
CA VAL A 160 9.38 0.86 0.43
C VAL A 160 10.28 0.07 1.41
N ARG A 161 10.74 -1.11 0.99
CA ARG A 161 11.62 -2.03 1.72
C ARG A 161 12.50 -2.83 0.76
N PRO A 162 13.64 -3.37 1.21
CA PRO A 162 14.45 -4.25 0.37
C PRO A 162 13.65 -5.47 -0.11
N VAL A 163 13.68 -5.73 -1.42
CA VAL A 163 13.12 -6.94 -2.04
C VAL A 163 14.09 -8.11 -1.81
N GLN A 164 13.56 -9.25 -1.41
CA GLN A 164 14.31 -10.43 -0.96
C GLN A 164 14.15 -11.63 -1.90
N TRP A 165 12.99 -11.80 -2.54
CA TRP A 165 12.77 -12.86 -3.53
C TRP A 165 11.68 -12.47 -4.53
N LEU A 166 11.67 -13.14 -5.67
CA LEU A 166 10.68 -12.99 -6.74
C LEU A 166 10.18 -14.37 -7.16
N VAL A 167 8.85 -14.54 -7.18
CA VAL A 167 8.22 -15.70 -7.79
C VAL A 167 7.41 -15.24 -8.98
N THR A 168 7.64 -15.85 -10.14
CA THR A 168 6.77 -15.70 -11.31
C THR A 168 6.53 -17.06 -11.94
N LEU A 169 5.27 -17.51 -11.93
CA LEU A 169 4.86 -18.80 -12.48
C LEU A 169 3.71 -18.61 -13.45
N HIS A 170 3.76 -19.29 -14.59
CA HIS A 170 2.63 -19.46 -15.51
C HIS A 170 2.30 -20.95 -15.62
N GLY A 171 1.24 -21.36 -14.93
CA GLY A 171 0.99 -22.75 -14.55
C GLY A 171 2.15 -23.29 -13.72
N ASP A 172 2.90 -24.22 -14.29
CA ASP A 172 4.04 -24.92 -13.71
C ASP A 172 5.41 -24.38 -14.16
N ARG A 173 5.42 -23.37 -15.03
CA ARG A 173 6.64 -22.83 -15.65
C ARG A 173 7.06 -21.52 -15.00
N VAL A 174 8.34 -21.43 -14.63
CA VAL A 174 8.95 -20.15 -14.22
C VAL A 174 9.14 -19.26 -15.45
N LEU A 175 8.70 -18.00 -15.36
CA LEU A 175 8.94 -16.99 -16.39
C LEU A 175 10.26 -16.25 -16.09
N PRO A 176 11.34 -16.48 -16.85
CA PRO A 176 12.65 -15.93 -16.53
C PRO A 176 12.65 -14.41 -16.67
N MET A 177 12.97 -13.73 -15.56
CA MET A 177 13.13 -12.28 -15.50
C MET A 177 13.92 -11.88 -14.26
N GLU A 178 14.31 -10.62 -14.20
CA GLU A 178 14.90 -10.00 -13.03
C GLU A 178 14.12 -8.73 -12.69
N ILE A 179 13.71 -8.60 -11.43
CA ILE A 179 13.01 -7.41 -10.93
C ILE A 179 13.67 -6.99 -9.63
N MET A 180 14.05 -5.71 -9.52
CA MET A 180 14.68 -5.14 -8.32
C MET A 180 15.90 -5.95 -7.83
N GLY A 181 16.69 -6.49 -8.77
CA GLY A 181 17.88 -7.30 -8.50
C GLY A 181 17.59 -8.75 -8.06
N GLN A 182 16.33 -9.20 -8.17
CA GLN A 182 15.94 -10.58 -7.84
C GLN A 182 15.54 -11.34 -9.10
N SER A 183 16.18 -12.47 -9.34
CA SER A 183 15.79 -13.39 -10.42
C SER A 183 14.53 -14.16 -10.04
N ALA A 184 13.62 -14.29 -10.99
CA ALA A 184 12.40 -15.06 -10.81
C ALA A 184 12.70 -16.55 -10.55
N SER A 185 11.95 -17.13 -9.62
CA SER A 185 12.02 -18.55 -9.28
C SER A 185 10.61 -19.11 -9.00
N ALA A 186 10.53 -20.37 -8.57
CA ALA A 186 9.30 -20.93 -7.98
C ALA A 186 9.40 -21.07 -6.44
N ASP A 187 10.40 -20.43 -5.82
CA ASP A 187 10.69 -20.60 -4.40
C ASP A 187 10.11 -19.41 -3.62
N THR A 188 8.97 -19.62 -2.97
CA THR A 188 8.44 -18.67 -2.00
C THR A 188 9.07 -18.89 -0.63
N GLN A 189 8.76 -18.07 0.36
CA GLN A 189 9.29 -18.18 1.72
C GLN A 189 8.20 -18.48 2.74
N GLY A 190 8.45 -19.42 3.64
CA GLY A 190 7.59 -19.71 4.79
C GLY A 190 7.73 -18.69 5.92
N HIS A 191 7.02 -18.94 7.01
CA HIS A 191 7.08 -18.13 8.22
C HIS A 191 8.46 -18.22 8.89
N ARG A 192 9.06 -17.07 9.24
CA ARG A 192 10.44 -16.96 9.77
C ARG A 192 10.77 -17.94 10.88
N PHE A 193 9.80 -18.24 11.75
CA PHE A 193 10.02 -19.12 12.91
C PHE A 193 9.41 -20.50 12.78
N HIS A 194 8.34 -20.66 12.00
CA HIS A 194 7.60 -21.93 11.93
C HIS A 194 8.01 -22.80 10.76
N ALA A 195 8.41 -22.18 9.65
CA ALA A 195 8.87 -22.84 8.44
C ALA A 195 10.00 -21.99 7.83
N PRO A 196 11.17 -21.91 8.49
CA PRO A 196 12.28 -21.13 7.97
C PRO A 196 12.79 -21.73 6.66
N GLY A 197 12.92 -20.88 5.65
CA GLY A 197 13.52 -21.24 4.36
C GLY A 197 12.53 -21.32 3.19
N PRO A 198 13.07 -21.66 2.00
CA PRO A 198 12.31 -21.66 0.77
C PRO A 198 11.29 -22.80 0.72
N LEU A 199 10.14 -22.52 0.11
CA LEU A 199 9.10 -23.46 -0.24
C LEU A 199 8.96 -23.46 -1.76
N ARG A 200 9.33 -24.58 -2.39
CA ARG A 200 9.15 -24.76 -3.83
C ARG A 200 7.67 -24.92 -4.15
N LEU A 201 7.18 -24.07 -5.04
CA LEU A 201 5.90 -24.21 -5.71
C LEU A 201 6.06 -25.06 -6.97
N THR A 202 5.13 -25.98 -7.20
CA THR A 202 5.03 -26.78 -8.42
C THR A 202 4.14 -26.11 -9.46
N ARG A 203 3.12 -25.36 -9.01
CA ARG A 203 2.16 -24.65 -9.85
C ARG A 203 1.79 -23.30 -9.24
N ALA A 204 1.27 -22.39 -10.07
CA ALA A 204 0.81 -21.07 -9.64
C ALA A 204 -0.40 -21.15 -8.68
N ASP A 205 -1.32 -22.08 -8.91
CA ASP A 205 -2.62 -22.17 -8.22
C ASP A 205 -2.55 -22.81 -6.82
N GLU A 206 -1.45 -23.46 -6.47
CA GLU A 206 -1.24 -24.01 -5.12
C GLU A 206 -0.67 -22.99 -4.12
N TYR A 207 -0.34 -21.77 -4.57
CA TYR A 207 0.36 -20.75 -3.78
C TYR A 207 -0.21 -20.57 -2.36
N ALA A 208 -1.51 -20.30 -2.26
CA ALA A 208 -2.16 -20.05 -0.97
C ALA A 208 -2.15 -21.28 -0.06
N ALA A 209 -2.43 -22.45 -0.63
CA ALA A 209 -2.47 -23.72 0.10
C ALA A 209 -1.08 -24.09 0.63
N VAL A 210 -0.03 -24.01 -0.20
CA VAL A 210 1.35 -24.32 0.20
C VAL A 210 1.82 -23.39 1.31
N LEU A 211 1.57 -22.08 1.20
CA LEU A 211 1.92 -21.12 2.24
C LEU A 211 1.20 -21.41 3.57
N ARG A 212 -0.08 -21.76 3.52
CA ARG A 212 -0.87 -22.06 4.72
C ARG A 212 -0.43 -23.36 5.39
N GLU A 213 -0.37 -24.45 4.63
CA GLU A 213 -0.18 -25.80 5.14
C GLU A 213 1.28 -26.09 5.52
N ARG A 214 2.21 -25.69 4.65
CA ARG A 214 3.64 -25.97 4.83
C ARG A 214 4.40 -24.76 5.34
N GLY A 215 3.99 -23.55 4.93
CA GLY A 215 4.66 -22.31 5.28
C GLY A 215 4.21 -21.69 6.60
N LYS A 216 3.07 -22.11 7.18
CA LYS A 216 2.45 -21.44 8.33
C LYS A 216 2.30 -19.94 8.09
N VAL A 217 1.85 -19.56 6.90
CA VAL A 217 1.52 -18.18 6.51
C VAL A 217 0.09 -18.19 6.00
N GLU A 218 -0.75 -17.28 6.49
CA GLU A 218 -2.07 -17.03 5.92
C GLU A 218 -1.94 -15.91 4.88
N PRO A 219 -1.72 -16.14 3.58
CA PRO A 219 -1.34 -15.06 2.66
C PRO A 219 -2.48 -14.12 2.29
N SER A 220 -3.74 -14.56 2.40
CA SER A 220 -4.91 -13.71 2.15
C SER A 220 -5.10 -12.75 3.32
N PHE A 221 -5.08 -11.44 3.03
CA PHE A 221 -5.28 -10.41 4.03
C PHE A 221 -6.65 -10.54 4.70
N ASP A 222 -7.70 -10.72 3.91
CA ASP A 222 -9.08 -10.80 4.41
C ASP A 222 -9.32 -12.08 5.21
N ALA A 223 -8.78 -13.22 4.76
CA ALA A 223 -8.86 -14.46 5.55
C ALA A 223 -8.12 -14.33 6.89
N ARG A 224 -6.95 -13.69 6.89
CA ARG A 224 -6.19 -13.43 8.12
C ARG A 224 -6.93 -12.47 9.05
N ARG A 225 -7.53 -11.42 8.50
CA ARG A 225 -8.32 -10.43 9.23
C ARG A 225 -9.52 -11.08 9.93
N ALA A 226 -10.29 -11.88 9.21
CA ALA A 226 -11.43 -12.62 9.76
C ALA A 226 -11.01 -13.58 10.87
N ARG A 227 -9.90 -14.30 10.67
CA ARG A 227 -9.33 -15.21 11.67
C ARG A 227 -8.84 -14.49 12.93
N ILE A 228 -8.31 -13.28 12.82
CA ILE A 228 -7.93 -12.46 13.99
C ILE A 228 -9.18 -12.03 14.74
N GLU A 229 -10.18 -11.50 14.03
CA GLU A 229 -11.45 -11.05 14.60
C GLU A 229 -12.15 -12.17 15.38
N GLU A 230 -12.24 -13.38 14.79
CA GLU A 230 -12.79 -14.57 15.45
C GLU A 230 -12.04 -14.92 16.75
N GLN A 231 -10.70 -14.96 16.70
CA GLN A 231 -9.89 -15.29 17.87
C GLN A 231 -10.01 -14.23 18.98
N VAL A 232 -10.04 -12.95 18.62
CA VAL A 232 -10.22 -11.84 19.57
C VAL A 232 -11.58 -11.93 20.26
N HIS A 233 -12.65 -12.20 19.50
CA HIS A 233 -13.97 -12.41 20.08
C HIS A 233 -14.02 -13.63 21.01
N ALA A 234 -13.37 -14.74 20.62
CA ALA A 234 -13.32 -15.94 21.44
C ALA A 234 -12.60 -15.71 22.77
N GLU A 235 -11.42 -15.07 22.75
CA GLU A 235 -10.65 -14.72 23.95
C GLU A 235 -11.44 -13.75 24.86
N ALA A 236 -12.07 -12.72 24.29
CA ALA A 236 -12.87 -11.77 25.07
C ALA A 236 -14.06 -12.46 25.76
N LYS A 237 -14.76 -13.33 25.02
CA LYS A 237 -15.88 -14.10 25.57
C LYS A 237 -15.42 -15.04 26.69
N ALA A 238 -14.25 -15.68 26.56
CA ALA A 238 -13.68 -16.53 27.59
C ALA A 238 -13.35 -15.77 28.88
N LEU A 239 -13.03 -14.47 28.78
CA LEU A 239 -12.85 -13.56 29.90
C LEU A 239 -14.16 -13.03 30.49
N GLY A 240 -15.31 -13.33 29.87
CA GLY A 240 -16.62 -12.80 30.27
C GLY A 240 -16.90 -11.38 29.78
N GLY A 241 -16.17 -10.90 28.76
CA GLY A 241 -16.32 -9.56 28.20
C GLY A 241 -16.45 -9.53 26.68
N LYS A 242 -16.37 -8.33 26.12
CA LYS A 242 -16.42 -8.05 24.67
C LYS A 242 -15.21 -7.22 24.28
N ALA A 243 -14.53 -7.60 23.20
CA ALA A 243 -13.41 -6.84 22.69
C ALA A 243 -13.88 -5.56 21.98
N VAL A 244 -13.18 -4.46 22.21
CA VAL A 244 -13.27 -3.26 21.37
C VAL A 244 -12.40 -3.49 20.15
N ILE A 245 -13.02 -3.58 18.97
CA ILE A 245 -12.33 -3.83 17.71
C ILE A 245 -12.53 -2.62 16.81
N ASP A 246 -11.58 -1.69 16.86
CA ASP A 246 -11.49 -0.65 15.83
C ASP A 246 -11.07 -1.28 14.49
N PRO A 247 -11.80 -1.03 13.38
CA PRO A 247 -11.46 -1.61 12.09
C PRO A 247 -10.07 -1.23 11.58
N SER A 248 -9.56 -0.03 11.90
CA SER A 248 -8.24 0.41 11.47
C SER A 248 -7.13 -0.27 12.26
N LEU A 249 -7.33 -0.49 13.55
CA LEU A 249 -6.45 -1.31 14.38
C LEU A 249 -6.43 -2.76 13.90
N LEU A 250 -7.59 -3.34 13.58
CA LEU A 250 -7.68 -4.70 13.08
C LEU A 250 -6.92 -4.86 11.75
N ASP A 251 -7.05 -3.91 10.82
CA ASP A 251 -6.28 -3.89 9.58
C ASP A 251 -4.76 -3.73 9.87
N GLU A 252 -4.37 -2.88 10.82
CA GLU A 252 -2.96 -2.69 11.22
C GLU A 252 -2.36 -3.97 11.83
N VAL A 253 -3.07 -4.64 12.75
CA VAL A 253 -2.67 -5.90 13.36
C VAL A 253 -2.59 -7.02 12.33
N THR A 254 -3.56 -7.10 11.41
CA THR A 254 -3.53 -8.06 10.29
C THR A 254 -2.28 -7.89 9.43
N ALA A 255 -1.84 -6.65 9.23
CA ALA A 255 -0.65 -6.32 8.47
C ALA A 255 0.67 -6.55 9.22
N LEU A 256 0.65 -6.81 10.54
CA LEU A 256 1.83 -7.07 11.36
C LEU A 256 2.20 -8.55 11.46
N VAL A 257 1.25 -9.46 11.19
CA VAL A 257 1.44 -10.89 11.40
C VAL A 257 1.16 -11.69 10.13
N GLU A 258 1.90 -12.78 9.94
CA GLU A 258 1.68 -13.80 8.90
C GLU A 258 0.87 -14.99 9.43
N TRP A 259 0.99 -15.32 10.72
CA TRP A 259 0.28 -16.41 11.39
C TRP A 259 -0.30 -15.96 12.75
N PRO A 260 -1.58 -15.52 12.78
CA PRO A 260 -2.14 -14.91 13.98
C PRO A 260 -2.52 -15.94 15.05
N VAL A 261 -2.09 -15.67 16.28
CA VAL A 261 -2.50 -16.37 17.51
C VAL A 261 -2.88 -15.33 18.57
N ALA A 262 -4.16 -15.26 18.95
CA ALA A 262 -4.61 -14.38 20.01
C ALA A 262 -4.17 -14.88 21.38
N VAL A 263 -3.78 -13.94 22.24
CA VAL A 263 -3.38 -14.22 23.61
C VAL A 263 -3.97 -13.14 24.52
N ALA A 264 -4.84 -13.57 25.44
CA ALA A 264 -5.32 -12.73 26.52
C ALA A 264 -4.20 -12.47 27.56
N GLY A 265 -4.11 -11.23 28.02
CA GLY A 265 -3.29 -10.78 29.15
C GLY A 265 -4.11 -9.96 30.15
N HIS A 266 -3.47 -9.58 31.25
CA HIS A 266 -4.08 -8.76 32.29
C HIS A 266 -3.16 -7.66 32.80
N PHE A 267 -3.73 -6.65 33.45
CA PHE A 267 -2.99 -5.59 34.11
C PHE A 267 -3.57 -5.29 35.49
N GLU A 268 -2.84 -4.54 36.31
CA GLU A 268 -3.28 -4.23 37.67
C GLU A 268 -4.54 -3.36 37.69
N GLN A 269 -5.53 -3.73 38.53
CA GLN A 269 -6.81 -3.02 38.66
C GLN A 269 -6.67 -1.53 39.00
N ARG A 270 -5.59 -1.12 39.68
CA ARG A 270 -5.34 0.30 40.00
C ARG A 270 -5.38 1.20 38.77
N PHE A 271 -4.99 0.68 37.60
CA PHE A 271 -5.00 1.49 36.38
C PHE A 271 -6.40 1.89 35.96
N LEU A 272 -7.45 1.16 36.38
CA LEU A 272 -8.85 1.50 36.10
C LEU A 272 -9.30 2.82 36.76
N ASP A 273 -8.50 3.41 37.65
CA ASP A 273 -8.71 4.79 38.17
C ASP A 273 -8.42 5.88 37.10
N VAL A 274 -7.73 5.50 36.01
CA VAL A 274 -7.50 6.33 34.84
C VAL A 274 -8.70 6.21 33.88
N PRO A 275 -9.17 7.30 33.25
CA PRO A 275 -10.24 7.23 32.26
C PRO A 275 -9.98 6.15 31.22
N GLN A 276 -10.98 5.28 31.02
CA GLN A 276 -10.82 4.12 30.16
C GLN A 276 -10.43 4.50 28.72
N GLU A 277 -10.88 5.65 28.21
CA GLU A 277 -10.54 6.14 26.88
C GLU A 277 -9.03 6.36 26.72
N ALA A 278 -8.36 6.83 27.78
CA ALA A 278 -6.91 7.03 27.79
C ALA A 278 -6.16 5.68 27.78
N LEU A 279 -6.66 4.70 28.54
CA LEU A 279 -6.08 3.35 28.56
C LEU A 279 -6.29 2.60 27.25
N ILE A 280 -7.50 2.67 26.68
CA ILE A 280 -7.84 2.09 25.37
C ILE A 280 -6.91 2.69 24.32
N THR A 281 -6.84 4.02 24.21
CA THR A 281 -5.95 4.69 23.26
C THR A 281 -4.49 4.26 23.44
N THR A 282 -4.02 4.14 24.69
CA THR A 282 -2.65 3.68 24.99
C THR A 282 -2.40 2.25 24.49
N MET A 283 -3.36 1.34 24.67
CA MET A 283 -3.29 -0.03 24.16
C MET A 283 -3.24 -0.07 22.62
N GLU A 284 -4.12 0.68 21.96
CA GLU A 284 -4.25 0.68 20.50
C GLU A 284 -3.04 1.33 19.82
N ASP A 285 -2.59 2.49 20.31
CA ASP A 285 -1.51 3.24 19.67
C ASP A 285 -0.14 2.68 19.95
N ASN A 286 0.15 2.32 21.21
CA ASN A 286 1.51 1.92 21.60
C ASN A 286 1.78 0.44 21.41
N GLN A 287 0.78 -0.42 21.58
CA GLN A 287 0.98 -1.87 21.64
C GLN A 287 0.12 -2.69 20.67
N LYS A 288 -0.86 -2.06 20.00
CA LYS A 288 -1.76 -2.72 19.06
C LYS A 288 -2.58 -3.83 19.72
N TYR A 289 -3.02 -3.59 20.97
CA TYR A 289 -3.86 -4.51 21.73
C TYR A 289 -5.33 -4.12 21.64
N PHE A 290 -6.20 -5.12 21.75
CA PHE A 290 -7.64 -4.94 21.85
C PHE A 290 -8.06 -4.88 23.32
N ALA A 291 -8.78 -3.83 23.69
CA ALA A 291 -9.35 -3.68 25.03
C ALA A 291 -10.55 -4.62 25.23
N VAL A 292 -10.81 -5.04 26.46
CA VAL A 292 -11.98 -5.88 26.80
C VAL A 292 -12.90 -5.11 27.74
N LEU A 293 -14.17 -4.99 27.37
CA LEU A 293 -15.22 -4.35 28.17
C LEU A 293 -16.16 -5.39 28.76
N ASP A 294 -16.75 -5.07 29.91
CA ASP A 294 -17.85 -5.84 30.49
C ASP A 294 -19.19 -5.55 29.77
N ASP A 295 -20.27 -6.16 30.24
CA ASP A 295 -21.62 -5.93 29.68
C ASP A 295 -22.18 -4.53 29.93
N ASN A 296 -21.60 -3.77 30.88
CA ASN A 296 -21.96 -2.39 31.17
C ASN A 296 -21.13 -1.38 30.35
N GLY A 297 -20.20 -1.85 29.51
CA GLY A 297 -19.29 -1.01 28.74
C GLY A 297 -18.13 -0.44 29.57
N GLN A 298 -17.82 -1.03 30.72
CA GLN A 298 -16.68 -0.67 31.56
C GLN A 298 -15.45 -1.49 31.20
N LEU A 299 -14.29 -0.83 31.14
CA LEU A 299 -13.02 -1.49 30.87
C LEU A 299 -12.69 -2.54 31.95
N MET A 300 -12.45 -3.77 31.51
CA MET A 300 -11.94 -4.85 32.35
C MET A 300 -10.40 -4.77 32.44
N PRO A 301 -9.76 -5.32 33.49
CA PRO A 301 -8.31 -5.34 33.63
C PRO A 301 -7.63 -6.37 32.69
N HIS A 302 -8.11 -6.47 31.45
CA HIS A 302 -7.71 -7.43 30.44
C HIS A 302 -7.49 -6.77 29.08
N PHE A 303 -6.61 -7.36 28.29
CA PHE A 303 -6.38 -7.00 26.90
C PHE A 303 -6.09 -8.26 26.09
N ILE A 304 -6.24 -8.16 24.77
CA ILE A 304 -5.94 -9.23 23.84
C ILE A 304 -4.89 -8.73 22.85
N THR A 305 -3.79 -9.48 22.73
CA THR A 305 -2.73 -9.23 21.74
C THR A 305 -2.70 -10.35 20.71
N ILE A 306 -2.18 -10.06 19.51
CA ILE A 306 -1.98 -11.06 18.46
C ILE A 306 -0.49 -11.35 18.31
N ALA A 307 -0.11 -12.57 18.64
CA ALA A 307 1.21 -13.08 18.37
C ALA A 307 1.32 -13.53 16.91
N ASN A 308 2.48 -13.30 16.30
CA ASN A 308 2.86 -13.90 15.02
C ASN A 308 3.50 -15.29 15.19
N ILE A 309 3.27 -15.96 16.32
CA ILE A 309 3.90 -17.25 16.60
C ILE A 309 2.97 -18.11 17.46
N GLU A 310 2.83 -19.37 17.05
CA GLU A 310 2.29 -20.46 17.86
C GLU A 310 3.36 -20.88 18.88
N SER A 311 3.42 -20.16 20.00
CA SER A 311 4.41 -20.37 21.06
C SER A 311 4.17 -21.69 21.79
N ARG A 312 5.26 -22.42 22.09
CA ARG A 312 5.23 -23.58 23.00
C ARG A 312 4.95 -23.19 24.45
N ASN A 313 5.15 -21.92 24.80
CA ASN A 313 4.91 -21.39 26.14
C ASN A 313 4.16 -20.06 26.05
N VAL A 314 2.82 -20.16 25.99
CA VAL A 314 1.92 -19.00 25.93
C VAL A 314 2.01 -18.13 27.18
N LYS A 315 2.33 -18.72 28.34
CA LYS A 315 2.48 -17.99 29.61
C LYS A 315 3.60 -16.96 29.54
N LEU A 316 4.77 -17.32 29.00
CA LEU A 316 5.87 -16.37 28.82
C LEU A 316 5.52 -15.24 27.84
N LEU A 317 4.76 -15.54 26.79
CA LEU A 317 4.31 -14.52 25.84
C LEU A 317 3.36 -13.54 26.54
N ARG A 318 2.40 -14.05 27.29
CA ARG A 318 1.49 -13.26 28.12
C ARG A 318 2.27 -12.35 29.08
N GLU A 319 3.12 -12.92 29.94
CA GLU A 319 3.93 -12.17 30.92
C GLU A 319 4.81 -11.10 30.26
N GLY A 320 5.36 -11.40 29.09
CA GLY A 320 6.12 -10.44 28.29
C GLY A 320 5.31 -9.23 27.86
N ASN A 321 4.11 -9.45 27.32
CA ASN A 321 3.21 -8.36 26.89
C ASN A 321 2.70 -7.55 28.10
N GLU A 322 2.38 -8.21 29.21
CA GLU A 322 1.97 -7.56 30.46
C GLU A 322 3.08 -6.65 31.02
N ARG A 323 4.33 -7.10 30.95
CA ARG A 323 5.48 -6.29 31.35
C ARG A 323 5.68 -5.07 30.46
N VAL A 324 5.35 -5.15 29.17
CA VAL A 324 5.55 -4.06 28.20
C VAL A 324 4.46 -2.99 28.31
N ILE A 325 3.20 -3.37 28.57
CA ILE A 325 2.10 -2.40 28.71
C ILE A 325 2.13 -1.64 30.04
N ARG A 326 2.56 -2.29 31.13
CA ARG A 326 2.59 -1.70 32.48
C ARG A 326 3.26 -0.32 32.56
N PRO A 327 4.47 -0.08 32.01
CA PRO A 327 5.06 1.27 32.05
C PRO A 327 4.24 2.30 31.26
N ARG A 328 3.54 1.91 30.20
CA ARG A 328 2.67 2.82 29.43
C ARG A 328 1.45 3.25 30.22
N PHE A 329 0.86 2.33 30.98
CA PHE A 329 -0.24 2.66 31.88
C PHE A 329 0.21 3.47 33.09
N ALA A 330 1.41 3.20 33.63
CA ALA A 330 2.01 4.05 34.67
C ALA A 330 2.24 5.48 34.18
N ASP A 331 2.70 5.66 32.93
CA ASP A 331 2.82 6.99 32.32
C ASP A 331 1.45 7.67 32.20
N ALA A 332 0.42 6.97 31.70
CA ALA A 332 -0.93 7.50 31.57
C ALA A 332 -1.53 7.91 32.93
N GLU A 333 -1.37 7.06 33.95
CA GLU A 333 -1.77 7.34 35.33
C GLU A 333 -1.03 8.55 35.91
N PHE A 334 0.27 8.67 35.67
CA PHE A 334 1.06 9.81 36.10
C PHE A 334 0.56 11.11 35.48
N PHE A 335 0.35 11.14 34.16
CA PHE A 335 -0.15 12.33 33.46
C PHE A 335 -1.56 12.69 33.93
N TRP A 336 -2.45 11.70 34.07
CA TRP A 336 -3.79 11.91 34.60
C TRP A 336 -3.77 12.54 36.01
N ASN A 337 -2.94 12.01 36.89
CA ASN A 337 -2.81 12.54 38.25
C ASN A 337 -2.15 13.92 38.28
N GLN A 338 -1.23 14.20 37.36
CA GLN A 338 -0.63 15.53 37.22
C GLN A 338 -1.65 16.56 36.73
N ASP A 339 -2.46 16.21 35.73
CA ASP A 339 -3.50 17.08 35.17
C ASP A 339 -4.61 17.37 36.17
N ARG A 340 -4.92 16.42 37.06
CA ARG A 340 -5.90 16.59 38.15
C ARG A 340 -5.46 17.56 39.26
N LYS A 341 -4.19 17.97 39.31
CA LYS A 341 -3.69 18.92 40.34
C LYS A 341 -4.22 20.33 40.16
N HIS A 342 -4.63 20.68 38.94
CA HIS A 342 -5.15 22.00 38.59
C HIS A 342 -6.49 21.84 37.89
N ARG A 343 -7.42 22.75 38.14
CA ARG A 343 -8.68 22.78 37.39
C ARG A 343 -8.38 23.26 35.98
N LEU A 344 -9.18 22.83 35.00
CA LEU A 344 -9.03 23.31 33.63
C LEU A 344 -9.08 24.85 33.53
N GLU A 345 -9.92 25.48 34.35
CA GLU A 345 -10.05 26.95 34.44
C GLU A 345 -8.77 27.66 34.92
N ASP A 346 -7.92 27.00 35.71
CA ASP A 346 -6.67 27.56 36.22
C ASP A 346 -5.67 27.81 35.08
N ASN A 347 -5.82 27.10 33.96
CA ASN A 347 -4.96 27.26 32.79
C ASN A 347 -5.29 28.50 31.95
N ASN A 348 -6.45 29.15 32.18
CA ASN A 348 -6.88 30.31 31.38
C ASN A 348 -5.91 31.49 31.48
N ASP A 349 -5.33 31.74 32.66
CA ASP A 349 -4.40 32.83 32.85
C ASP A 349 -3.08 32.62 32.10
N ALA A 350 -2.64 31.37 31.92
CA ALA A 350 -1.47 31.06 31.10
C ALA A 350 -1.69 31.40 29.62
N LEU A 351 -2.92 31.29 29.12
CA LEU A 351 -3.26 31.59 27.72
C LEU A 351 -3.10 33.08 27.38
N LYS A 352 -3.16 33.98 28.37
CA LYS A 352 -2.88 35.42 28.21
C LYS A 352 -1.44 35.72 27.80
N LYS A 353 -0.52 34.76 27.98
CA LYS A 353 0.90 34.91 27.61
C LYS A 353 1.19 34.37 26.22
N ILE A 354 0.27 33.63 25.63
CA ILE A 354 0.46 32.99 24.31
C ILE A 354 -0.11 33.92 23.25
N VAL A 355 0.76 34.63 22.53
CA VAL A 355 0.34 35.51 21.43
C VAL A 355 -0.29 34.67 20.33
N PHE A 356 -1.57 34.91 20.02
CA PHE A 356 -2.26 34.26 18.90
C PHE A 356 -1.88 34.96 17.59
N GLN A 357 -2.03 36.28 17.55
CA GLN A 357 -1.58 37.14 16.45
C GLN A 357 -1.42 38.57 16.97
N LYS A 358 -0.37 39.27 16.54
CA LYS A 358 0.05 40.57 17.12
C LYS A 358 -1.05 41.65 17.24
N LYS A 359 -2.03 41.66 16.34
CA LYS A 359 -3.17 42.59 16.28
C LYS A 359 -4.47 42.02 16.86
N LEU A 360 -4.60 40.69 17.00
CA LEU A 360 -5.76 40.01 17.61
C LEU A 360 -5.55 39.66 19.08
N GLY A 361 -4.34 39.87 19.60
CA GLY A 361 -4.01 39.58 20.98
C GLY A 361 -3.57 38.13 21.18
N THR A 362 -3.96 37.58 22.31
CA THR A 362 -3.49 36.30 22.83
C THR A 362 -4.50 35.18 22.57
N VAL A 363 -4.12 33.93 22.82
CA VAL A 363 -5.03 32.79 22.69
C VAL A 363 -6.22 32.93 23.66
N TYR A 364 -6.02 33.60 24.79
CA TYR A 364 -7.10 33.96 25.72
C TYR A 364 -8.13 34.92 25.10
N ASP A 365 -7.69 35.86 24.27
CA ASP A 365 -8.56 36.89 23.68
C ASP A 365 -9.37 36.36 22.50
N LYS A 366 -8.93 35.25 21.90
CA LYS A 366 -9.51 34.66 20.68
C LYS A 366 -11.03 34.41 20.75
N PRO A 367 -11.61 33.82 21.82
CA PRO A 367 -13.05 33.61 21.92
C PRO A 367 -13.85 34.92 22.01
N ASN A 368 -13.23 36.00 22.47
CA ASN A 368 -13.84 37.31 22.71
C ASN A 368 -13.61 38.31 21.57
N ALA A 369 -12.82 37.96 20.55
CA ALA A 369 -12.56 38.80 19.40
C ALA A 369 -13.80 38.86 18.49
N SER A 370 -14.34 40.07 18.29
CA SER A 370 -15.50 40.32 17.43
C SER A 370 -15.28 39.76 16.00
N PRO A 371 -16.28 39.10 15.38
CA PRO A 371 -16.17 38.57 14.01
C PRO A 371 -15.67 39.62 12.99
N SER A 372 -16.09 40.88 13.16
CA SER A 372 -15.69 42.00 12.31
C SER A 372 -14.19 42.31 12.35
N SER A 373 -13.53 42.07 13.49
CA SER A 373 -12.09 42.29 13.66
C SER A 373 -11.25 41.18 13.02
N HIS A 374 -11.75 39.94 13.00
CA HIS A 374 -11.16 38.83 12.26
C HIS A 374 -11.25 39.05 10.75
N GLU A 375 -12.42 39.45 10.24
CA GLU A 375 -12.63 39.75 8.81
C GLU A 375 -11.78 40.93 8.33
N THR A 376 -11.70 42.00 9.12
CA THR A 376 -10.90 43.20 8.80
C THR A 376 -9.40 42.91 8.78
N LEU A 377 -8.93 41.95 9.59
CA LEU A 377 -7.53 41.56 9.60
C LEU A 377 -7.18 40.55 8.52
N LEU A 378 -8.08 39.62 8.20
CA LEU A 378 -7.94 38.71 7.06
C LEU A 378 -7.98 39.47 5.73
N SER A 379 -8.87 40.45 5.59
CA SER A 379 -8.91 41.33 4.42
C SER A 379 -7.63 42.14 4.29
N ASN A 380 -7.17 42.81 5.35
CA ASN A 380 -5.91 43.56 5.33
C ASN A 380 -4.67 42.68 5.07
N TRP A 381 -4.66 41.41 5.53
CA TRP A 381 -3.57 40.47 5.22
C TRP A 381 -3.57 40.11 3.73
N ALA A 382 -4.74 39.82 3.17
CA ALA A 382 -4.91 39.58 1.74
C ALA A 382 -4.49 40.79 0.89
N THR A 383 -4.78 42.02 1.34
CA THR A 383 -4.39 43.25 0.61
C THR A 383 -2.90 43.59 0.78
N THR A 384 -2.27 43.25 1.91
CA THR A 384 -0.84 43.57 2.15
C THR A 384 0.10 42.52 1.53
N SER A 385 -0.36 41.28 1.34
CA SER A 385 0.39 40.24 0.62
C SER A 385 0.30 40.34 -0.91
N ILE A 386 -0.50 41.28 -1.43
CA ILE A 386 -0.64 41.57 -2.86
C ILE A 386 -0.29 43.05 -3.09
N ALA A 387 0.99 43.38 -2.96
CA ALA A 387 1.54 44.61 -3.53
C ALA A 387 2.71 44.24 -4.47
N PRO A 388 2.76 44.78 -5.70
CA PRO A 388 3.71 44.34 -6.71
C PRO A 388 5.06 45.01 -6.47
N ASN A 389 6.07 44.25 -6.10
CA ASN A 389 7.43 44.49 -6.57
C ASN A 389 8.28 43.23 -6.39
N GLY A 390 8.88 42.81 -7.50
CA GLY A 390 9.54 41.53 -7.66
C GLY A 390 10.77 41.34 -6.77
N GLN A 391 10.76 40.25 -6.03
CA GLN A 391 11.85 39.26 -5.88
C GLN A 391 11.31 38.18 -4.94
N GLY A 392 10.73 37.13 -5.53
CA GLY A 392 10.08 36.05 -4.80
C GLY A 392 11.07 35.10 -4.14
N SER A 393 11.35 35.30 -2.86
CA SER A 393 11.68 34.19 -1.95
C SER A 393 10.36 33.59 -1.49
N CYS A 394 9.97 32.43 -2.03
CA CYS A 394 8.81 31.66 -1.57
C CYS A 394 8.98 31.29 -0.08
N ALA A 395 8.31 32.03 0.81
CA ALA A 395 8.12 31.61 2.19
C ALA A 395 7.17 30.40 2.19
N LYS A 396 7.69 29.24 2.62
CA LYS A 396 6.94 27.98 2.76
C LYS A 396 5.74 28.16 3.72
N PRO A 397 4.61 27.46 3.49
CA PRO A 397 3.52 27.44 4.43
C PRO A 397 3.98 26.83 5.76
N ILE A 398 3.67 27.50 6.86
CA ILE A 398 3.84 26.96 8.21
C ILE A 398 2.84 25.81 8.37
N SER A 399 3.34 24.58 8.31
CA SER A 399 2.56 23.40 8.75
C SER A 399 2.23 23.55 10.24
N PRO A 400 1.04 23.12 10.72
CA PRO A 400 0.85 22.92 12.15
C PRO A 400 1.91 21.93 12.61
N ARG A 401 2.77 22.34 13.55
CA ARG A 401 3.69 21.41 14.21
C ARG A 401 2.85 20.31 14.85
N ARG A 402 2.83 19.13 14.24
CA ARG A 402 2.58 17.88 14.95
C ARG A 402 3.52 17.87 16.14
N TRP A 403 2.99 17.56 17.31
CA TRP A 403 3.80 17.24 18.46
C TRP A 403 4.71 16.06 18.07
N CYS A 404 6.01 16.32 17.98
CA CYS A 404 7.03 15.30 17.83
C CYS A 404 7.10 14.53 19.15
N TRP A 405 6.44 13.38 19.22
CA TRP A 405 6.96 12.26 19.98
C TRP A 405 7.78 11.43 19.03
N ASN A 406 9.11 11.60 19.06
CA ASN A 406 10.00 10.69 18.38
C ASN A 406 11.15 10.30 19.30
N SER A 407 11.20 8.99 19.54
CA SER A 407 12.41 8.17 19.54
C SER A 407 13.47 8.45 20.61
N ILE A 408 13.39 7.67 21.70
CA ILE A 408 14.58 7.15 22.38
C ILE A 408 15.13 6.01 21.51
N PRO A 409 16.43 5.97 21.18
CA PRO A 409 17.02 4.88 20.43
C PRO A 409 17.19 3.64 21.32
N CYS A 410 16.55 2.53 20.95
CA CYS A 410 17.03 1.21 21.35
C CYS A 410 18.29 0.92 20.53
N ARG A 411 19.46 0.98 21.18
CA ARG A 411 20.64 0.21 20.75
C ARG A 411 20.61 -1.14 21.47
N ALA A 412 21.15 -2.12 20.76
CA ALA A 412 21.31 -3.53 21.10
C ALA A 412 21.83 -3.80 22.52
#